data_AF-A0A1I0K693-F1
#
_entry.id   AF-A0A1I0K693-F1
#
_cell.length_a   1.000
_cell.length_b   1.000
_cell.length_c   1.000
_cell.angle_alpha   90.00
_cell.angle_beta   90.00
_cell.angle_gamma   90.00
#
_symmetry.space_group_name_H-M   'P 1'
#
loop_
_entity.id
_entity.type
_entity.pdbx_description
1 polymer ?
#
loop_
_entity_poly.entity_id
_entity_poly.type
_entity_poly.pdbx_seq_one_letter_code
_entity_poly.pdbx_strand_id
1 'polypeptide(L)'
;MKITKDNLNEVMFENHDARLLIEDVVTRTSANLYYYHNIEITVQKALEIWYKAQAADEEDDMIGQYSVSFLDFSKDKIPELLCS
;
A
#
# COMPACT_ATOMS: atom_id res chain seq x y z
N MET A 1 -12.49 5.97 0.30
CA MET A 1 -12.91 4.71 0.95
C MET A 1 -11.68 4.02 1.53
N LYS A 2 -11.73 3.53 2.77
CA LYS A 2 -10.64 2.71 3.31
C LYS A 2 -10.95 1.24 3.01
N ILE A 3 -10.03 0.53 2.36
CA ILE A 3 -10.14 -0.89 2.07
C ILE A 3 -9.45 -1.66 3.20
N THR A 4 -10.15 -2.60 3.80
CA THR A 4 -9.69 -3.48 4.87
C THR A 4 -10.12 -4.91 4.58
N LYS A 5 -9.59 -5.88 5.34
CA LYS A 5 -10.03 -7.28 5.27
C LYS A 5 -11.55 -7.45 5.44
N ASP A 6 -12.19 -6.55 6.18
CA ASP A 6 -13.60 -6.67 6.53
C ASP A 6 -14.54 -6.14 5.43
N ASN A 7 -14.05 -5.27 4.53
CA ASN A 7 -14.87 -4.62 3.50
C ASN A 7 -14.40 -4.84 2.05
N LEU A 8 -13.44 -5.74 1.84
CA LEU A 8 -12.95 -6.15 0.50
C LEU A 8 -14.08 -6.61 -0.43
N ASN A 9 -15.16 -7.14 0.14
CA ASN A 9 -16.34 -7.64 -0.58
C ASN A 9 -17.19 -6.50 -1.17
N GLU A 10 -17.11 -5.32 -0.57
CA GLU A 10 -17.84 -4.11 -1.00
C GLU A 10 -17.14 -3.41 -2.17
N VAL A 11 -15.90 -3.81 -2.47
CA VAL A 11 -15.11 -3.29 -3.59
C VAL A 11 -15.25 -4.24 -4.77
N MET A 12 -15.69 -3.70 -5.90
CA MET A 12 -15.71 -4.42 -7.16
C MET A 12 -14.30 -4.45 -7.75
N PHE A 13 -13.76 -5.65 -7.95
CA PHE A 13 -12.52 -5.88 -8.66
C PHE A 13 -12.83 -6.57 -9.99
N GLU A 14 -12.53 -5.90 -11.10
CA GLU A 14 -12.67 -6.53 -12.43
C GLU A 14 -11.61 -7.60 -12.65
N ASN A 15 -10.43 -7.43 -12.04
CA ASN A 15 -9.35 -8.39 -12.10
C ASN A 15 -9.22 -9.17 -10.77
N HIS A 16 -9.31 -10.49 -10.86
CA HIS A 16 -9.23 -11.37 -9.68
C HIS A 16 -7.84 -11.37 -9.02
N ASP A 17 -6.76 -11.34 -9.79
CA ASP A 17 -5.40 -11.33 -9.25
C ASP A 17 -5.12 -10.03 -8.48
N ALA A 18 -5.61 -8.90 -8.98
CA ALA A 18 -5.54 -7.62 -8.27
C ALA A 18 -6.24 -7.71 -6.91
N ARG A 19 -7.41 -8.36 -6.83
CA ARG A 19 -8.11 -8.59 -5.56
C ARG A 19 -7.26 -9.40 -4.60
N LEU A 20 -6.67 -10.51 -5.04
CA LEU A 20 -5.85 -11.38 -4.19
C LEU A 20 -4.64 -10.63 -3.61
N LEU A 21 -3.99 -9.79 -4.40
CA LEU A 21 -2.87 -8.96 -3.94
C LEU A 21 -3.30 -7.93 -2.90
N ILE A 22 -4.44 -7.27 -3.11
CA ILE A 22 -4.96 -6.30 -2.13
C ILE A 22 -5.44 -6.99 -0.85
N GLU A 23 -6.06 -8.16 -0.96
CA GLU A 23 -6.43 -9.00 0.19
C GLU A 23 -5.19 -9.36 1.01
N ASP A 24 -4.11 -9.75 0.36
CA ASP A 24 -2.84 -10.03 1.02
C ASP A 24 -2.32 -8.84 1.82
N VAL A 25 -2.29 -7.65 1.21
CA VAL A 25 -1.86 -6.41 1.84
C VAL A 25 -2.65 -6.15 3.13
N VAL A 26 -3.98 -6.10 3.06
CA VAL A 26 -4.79 -5.67 4.22
C VAL A 26 -4.99 -6.76 5.28
N THR A 27 -4.57 -7.99 5.01
CA THR A 27 -4.68 -9.12 5.96
C THR A 27 -3.36 -9.48 6.60
N ARG A 28 -2.24 -9.39 5.86
CA ARG A 28 -0.92 -9.86 6.31
C ARG A 28 0.06 -8.76 6.62
N THR A 29 -0.22 -7.52 6.22
CA THR A 29 0.64 -6.37 6.53
C THR A 29 -0.04 -5.36 7.44
N SER A 30 0.75 -4.48 8.05
CA SER A 30 0.26 -3.34 8.82
C SER A 30 -0.33 -2.22 7.94
N ALA A 31 -0.17 -2.32 6.61
CA ALA A 31 -0.58 -1.31 5.66
C ALA A 31 -2.11 -1.14 5.60
N ASN A 32 -2.55 0.12 5.60
CA ASN A 32 -3.94 0.50 5.45
C ASN A 32 -4.16 1.08 4.05
N LEU A 33 -5.02 0.46 3.24
CA LEU A 33 -5.26 0.92 1.88
C LEU A 33 -6.38 1.97 1.85
N TYR A 34 -6.05 3.17 1.38
CA TYR A 34 -7.02 4.24 1.17
C TYR A 34 -7.26 4.47 -0.32
N TYR A 35 -8.47 4.13 -0.75
CA TYR A 35 -8.95 4.38 -2.09
C TYR A 35 -9.51 5.80 -2.19
N TYR A 36 -8.87 6.64 -3.00
CA TYR A 36 -9.24 8.05 -3.18
C TYR A 36 -9.53 8.34 -4.67
N HIS A 37 -10.67 8.96 -4.98
CA HIS A 37 -11.14 9.22 -6.35
C HIS A 37 -11.25 7.97 -7.27
N ASN A 38 -11.26 8.18 -8.59
CA ASN A 38 -11.43 7.18 -9.65
C ASN A 38 -10.11 6.49 -10.01
N ILE A 39 -9.34 6.07 -9.02
CA ILE A 39 -8.06 5.42 -9.26
C ILE A 39 -8.30 3.95 -9.56
N GLU A 40 -8.14 3.54 -10.81
CA GLU A 40 -8.19 2.14 -11.17
C GLU A 40 -7.07 1.34 -10.46
N ILE A 41 -7.45 0.23 -9.80
CA ILE A 41 -6.54 -0.77 -9.24
C ILE A 41 -6.30 -1.84 -10.31
N THR A 42 -5.30 -1.62 -11.14
CA THR A 42 -4.79 -2.64 -12.05
C THR A 42 -3.95 -3.66 -11.28
N VAL A 43 -3.73 -4.85 -11.86
CA VAL A 43 -2.84 -5.87 -11.27
C VAL A 43 -1.45 -5.31 -11.00
N GLN A 44 -0.89 -4.54 -11.95
CA GLN A 44 0.42 -3.93 -11.80
C GLN A 44 0.47 -2.99 -10.57
N LYS A 45 -0.54 -2.13 -10.40
CA LYS A 45 -0.61 -1.26 -9.21
C LYS A 45 -0.78 -2.06 -7.93
N ALA A 46 -1.56 -3.15 -7.96
CA ALA A 46 -1.73 -4.02 -6.81
C ALA A 46 -0.40 -4.71 -6.42
N LEU A 47 0.40 -5.13 -7.40
CA LEU A 47 1.76 -5.67 -7.17
C LEU A 47 2.67 -4.62 -6.54
N GLU A 48 2.67 -3.39 -7.07
CA GLU A 48 3.48 -2.30 -6.51
C GLU A 48 3.10 -1.98 -5.05
N ILE A 49 1.80 -1.99 -4.72
CA ILE A 49 1.31 -1.82 -3.35
C ILE A 49 1.76 -2.99 -2.48
N TRP A 50 1.64 -4.22 -2.98
CA TRP A 50 2.02 -5.42 -2.26
C TRP A 50 3.50 -5.43 -1.88
N TYR A 51 4.40 -5.16 -2.84
CA TYR A 51 5.84 -5.08 -2.56
C TYR A 51 6.17 -3.96 -1.57
N LYS A 52 5.54 -2.79 -1.69
CA LYS A 52 5.79 -1.68 -0.75
C LYS A 52 5.31 -2.00 0.67
N ALA A 53 4.15 -2.66 0.80
CA ALA A 53 3.61 -3.06 2.09
C ALA A 53 4.51 -4.12 2.75
N GLN A 54 4.99 -5.09 1.99
CA GLN A 54 5.92 -6.11 2.46
C GLN A 54 7.25 -5.49 2.91
N ALA A 55 7.86 -4.64 2.08
CA ALA A 55 9.13 -3.99 2.42
C ALA A 55 9.02 -3.11 3.68
N ALA A 56 7.92 -2.38 3.84
CA ALA A 56 7.71 -1.54 5.02
C ALA A 56 7.61 -2.37 6.31
N ASP A 57 6.95 -3.52 6.28
CA ASP A 57 6.84 -4.41 7.44
C ASP A 57 8.15 -5.18 7.72
N GLU A 58 8.97 -5.43 6.69
CA GLU A 58 10.32 -6.01 6.85
C GLU A 58 11.33 -4.98 7.40
N GLU A 59 11.15 -3.68 7.13
CA GLU A 59 11.96 -2.58 7.68
C GLU A 59 11.54 -2.14 9.11
N ASP A 60 10.32 -2.51 9.56
CA ASP A 60 9.75 -2.13 10.87
C ASP A 60 10.39 -2.87 12.07
N ASP A 61 11.35 -3.79 11.83
CA ASP A 61 12.20 -4.37 12.89
C ASP A 61 13.22 -3.36 13.46
N MET A 62 13.32 -2.13 12.93
CA MET A 62 14.21 -1.10 13.48
C MET A 62 13.58 0.23 13.94
N ILE A 63 12.50 0.78 13.36
CA ILE A 63 11.95 2.07 13.81
C ILE A 63 10.44 2.15 13.54
N GLY A 64 9.65 2.00 14.60
CA GLY A 64 8.19 2.13 14.55
C GLY A 64 7.71 3.46 13.95
N GLN A 65 6.63 3.34 13.17
CA GLN A 65 5.81 4.41 12.56
C GLN A 65 6.23 4.90 11.16
N TYR A 66 6.33 4.00 10.18
CA TYR A 66 6.24 4.39 8.76
C TYR A 66 4.82 4.15 8.22
N SER A 67 3.99 5.19 8.21
CA SER A 67 2.73 5.15 7.45
C SER A 67 3.04 5.29 5.96
N VAL A 68 3.00 4.18 5.22
CA VAL A 68 3.07 4.21 3.75
C VAL A 68 1.79 4.87 3.23
N SER A 69 1.90 6.13 2.80
CA SER A 69 0.78 6.83 2.17
C SER A 69 0.77 6.52 0.68
N PHE A 70 -0.39 6.07 0.20
CA PHE A 70 -0.68 5.87 -1.22
C PHE A 70 -0.40 7.12 -2.08
N LEU A 71 -0.31 8.32 -1.50
CA LEU A 71 -0.03 9.59 -2.19
C LEU A 71 1.47 9.92 -2.31
N ASP A 72 2.38 9.06 -1.85
CA ASP A 72 3.82 9.33 -1.86
C ASP A 72 4.48 9.10 -3.25
N PHE A 73 3.81 9.54 -4.32
CA PHE A 73 4.39 9.64 -5.67
C PHE A 73 5.26 10.90 -5.84
N SER A 74 5.40 11.72 -4.79
CA SER A 74 6.17 12.98 -4.82
C SER A 74 7.58 12.87 -4.24
N LYS A 75 7.98 11.72 -3.69
CA LYS A 75 9.32 11.52 -3.12
C LYS A 75 10.29 10.81 -4.09
N ASP A 76 10.35 11.30 -5.31
CA ASP A 76 11.60 11.24 -6.10
C ASP A 76 12.50 12.45 -5.75
N LYS A 77 12.62 12.77 -4.46
CA LYS A 77 13.64 13.68 -3.95
C LYS A 77 14.29 13.08 -2.72
N ILE A 78 15.46 12.51 -2.96
CA ILE A 78 16.50 12.15 -2.00
C ILE A 78 16.55 13.22 -0.89
N PRO A 79 16.44 12.86 0.40
CA PRO A 79 16.80 13.77 1.46
C PRO A 79 18.31 13.96 1.42
N GLU A 80 18.76 15.13 1.00
CA GLU A 80 20.14 15.57 1.23
C GLU A 80 20.43 15.46 2.73
N LEU A 81 21.37 14.59 3.07
CA LEU A 81 21.95 14.45 4.40
C LEU A 81 22.57 15.79 4.80
N LEU A 82 21.83 16.61 5.54
CA LEU A 82 22.40 17.71 6.30
C LEU A 82 22.88 17.15 7.64
N CYS A 83 24.11 16.64 7.64
CA CYS A 83 24.92 16.52 8.84
C CYS A 83 25.10 17.91 9.45
N SER A 84 24.79 18.05 10.74
CA SER A 84 25.31 19.10 11.61
C SER A 84 26.13 18.43 12.71
#